data_AF-A0A2W5R9I6-F1
#
_entry.id   AF-A0A2W5R9I6-F1
#
_cell.length_a   1.000
_cell.length_b   1.000
_cell.length_c   1.000
_cell.angle_alpha   90.00
_cell.angle_beta   90.00
_cell.angle_gamma   90.00
#
_symmetry.space_group_name_H-M   'P 1'
#
loop_
_entity.id
_entity.type
_entity.pdbx_description
1 polymer ?
#
loop_
_entity_poly.entity_id
_entity_poly.type
_entity_poly.pdbx_seq_one_letter_code
_entity_poly.pdbx_strand_id
1 'polypeptide(L)'
;MDAPVSFHPPVPTSDEAALLDALRARAPRIVHRAPDADDDTRWHPLRIGGRDWRLARPITFTPYASTRPCSARCAFCSENLRTERGSVPAARLRPDAGYFAELGRALAALRGVPLSWSLSGLENTDDPAWLLRLLDTLRAAERDGVAIEERVLYSNGAGFAHAQGAVLRDALLQFRLSWIELSRHHHDGATNQALMRFRAGEPIAGQAVFERVLAGLADTFPVRLVCLLQRGGVRTPQDVAAYLGWARAHGAGTVILREFSELDVGYRDNATARYLGAARVPMAALLQACLADPATSTGWEIESLTEGYYFWNLRLRTRGGLQVVFERSDYAAMHRRHASGDVYKLVYFANGQLCAGWEPGHDVLLDTRAAEPAHG
;
A
#
# COMPACT_ATOMS: atom_id res chain seq x y z
N MET A 1 -6.58 -33.08 -15.81
CA MET A 1 -5.13 -32.93 -15.56
C MET A 1 -4.73 -31.69 -16.33
N ASP A 2 -4.93 -30.53 -15.72
CA ASP A 2 -4.65 -29.26 -16.38
C ASP A 2 -3.18 -28.92 -16.16
N ALA A 3 -2.49 -28.62 -17.26
CA ALA A 3 -1.08 -28.29 -17.24
C ALA A 3 -0.83 -27.02 -16.40
N PRO A 4 0.31 -26.93 -15.69
CA PRO A 4 0.67 -25.72 -14.97
C PRO A 4 0.81 -24.57 -15.97
N VAL A 5 -0.01 -23.54 -15.80
CA VAL A 5 0.08 -22.31 -16.57
C VAL A 5 1.36 -21.59 -16.14
N SER A 6 2.39 -21.65 -16.98
CA SER A 6 3.59 -20.81 -16.83
C SER A 6 3.17 -19.34 -16.84
N PHE A 7 3.48 -18.63 -15.76
CA PHE A 7 3.15 -17.22 -15.60
C PHE A 7 4.09 -16.38 -16.48
N HIS A 8 3.59 -15.87 -17.59
CA HIS A 8 4.25 -14.79 -18.31
C HIS A 8 3.63 -13.45 -17.89
N PRO A 9 4.39 -12.52 -17.29
CA PRO A 9 3.90 -11.18 -17.00
C PRO A 9 3.47 -10.48 -18.31
N PRO A 10 2.58 -9.46 -18.25
CA PRO A 10 2.20 -8.72 -19.45
C PRO A 10 3.45 -8.17 -20.13
N VAL A 11 3.50 -8.29 -21.47
CA VAL A 11 4.61 -7.75 -22.26
C VAL A 11 4.60 -6.24 -22.04
N PRO A 12 5.64 -5.68 -21.40
CA PRO A 12 5.70 -4.24 -21.23
C PRO A 12 5.71 -3.55 -22.61
N THR A 13 5.42 -2.25 -22.67
CA THR A 13 5.77 -1.50 -23.89
C THR A 13 7.24 -1.77 -24.24
N SER A 14 7.61 -1.77 -25.53
CA SER A 14 8.98 -2.10 -25.96
C SER A 14 10.05 -1.41 -25.13
N ASP A 15 9.76 -0.18 -24.71
CA ASP A 15 10.65 0.69 -23.96
C ASP A 15 10.71 0.33 -22.47
N GLU A 16 9.58 -0.05 -21.85
CA GLU A 16 9.57 -0.55 -20.45
C GLU A 16 10.25 -1.93 -20.36
N ALA A 17 10.07 -2.80 -21.35
CA ALA A 17 10.69 -4.12 -21.38
C ALA A 17 12.20 -3.99 -21.48
N ALA A 18 12.68 -3.16 -22.42
CA ALA A 18 14.09 -2.86 -22.57
C ALA A 18 14.69 -2.22 -21.30
N LEU A 19 13.96 -1.33 -20.64
CA LEU A 19 14.40 -0.75 -19.36
C LEU A 19 14.55 -1.84 -18.29
N LEU A 20 13.55 -2.70 -18.12
CA LEU A 20 13.58 -3.75 -17.10
C LEU A 20 14.73 -4.74 -17.35
N ASP A 21 14.97 -5.14 -18.58
CA ASP A 21 16.10 -6.02 -18.92
C ASP A 21 17.44 -5.37 -18.60
N ALA A 22 17.61 -4.08 -18.92
CA ALA A 22 18.79 -3.33 -18.55
C ALA A 22 18.96 -3.20 -17.02
N LEU A 23 17.85 -3.06 -16.28
CA LEU A 23 17.88 -3.00 -14.82
C LEU A 23 18.21 -4.36 -14.19
N ARG A 24 17.65 -5.46 -14.70
CA ARG A 24 17.95 -6.83 -14.25
C ARG A 24 19.44 -7.15 -14.39
N ALA A 25 20.06 -6.74 -15.50
CA ALA A 25 21.49 -6.94 -15.72
C ALA A 25 22.39 -6.15 -14.75
N ARG A 26 21.87 -5.09 -14.12
CA ARG A 26 22.62 -4.19 -13.24
C ARG A 26 22.30 -4.33 -11.76
N ALA A 27 21.13 -4.87 -11.43
CA ALA A 27 20.70 -5.01 -10.05
C ALA A 27 21.51 -6.13 -9.36
N PRO A 28 22.17 -5.86 -8.22
CA PRO A 28 22.95 -6.88 -7.52
C PRO A 28 22.06 -7.96 -6.89
N ARG A 29 20.76 -7.68 -6.75
CA ARG A 29 19.76 -8.63 -6.24
C ARG A 29 18.42 -8.42 -6.93
N ILE A 30 17.84 -9.52 -7.40
CA ILE A 30 16.45 -9.58 -7.89
C ILE A 30 15.61 -10.31 -6.86
N VAL A 31 14.45 -9.76 -6.51
CA VAL A 31 13.52 -10.31 -5.52
C VAL A 31 12.18 -10.60 -6.21
N HIS A 32 11.76 -11.86 -6.22
CA HIS A 32 10.43 -12.24 -6.72
C HIS A 32 9.39 -12.13 -5.62
N ARG A 33 8.46 -11.18 -5.76
CA ARG A 33 7.44 -10.89 -4.74
C ARG A 33 6.47 -12.04 -4.59
N ALA A 34 5.90 -12.52 -5.69
CA ALA A 34 5.07 -13.72 -5.64
C ALA A 34 5.97 -14.97 -5.64
N PRO A 35 5.58 -16.03 -4.94
CA PRO A 35 6.24 -17.32 -5.04
C PRO A 35 6.04 -17.93 -6.44
N ASP A 36 6.99 -18.76 -6.85
CA ASP A 36 6.78 -19.71 -7.95
C ASP A 36 5.83 -20.83 -7.50
N ALA A 37 5.15 -21.48 -8.45
CA ALA A 37 4.05 -22.39 -8.14
C ALA A 37 4.48 -23.61 -7.29
N ASP A 38 5.74 -24.02 -7.45
CA ASP A 38 6.43 -25.15 -6.82
C ASP A 38 7.31 -24.76 -5.62
N ASP A 39 7.33 -23.47 -5.23
CA ASP A 39 8.04 -23.02 -4.03
C ASP A 39 7.22 -23.27 -2.75
N ASP A 40 7.18 -24.52 -2.31
CA ASP A 40 6.45 -24.97 -1.12
C ASP A 40 6.86 -24.22 0.16
N THR A 41 8.04 -23.61 0.21
CA THR A 41 8.50 -22.85 1.39
C THR A 41 7.80 -21.49 1.53
N ARG A 42 7.28 -20.98 0.40
CA ARG A 42 6.62 -19.68 0.29
C ARG A 42 5.12 -19.79 0.06
N TRP A 43 4.57 -20.99 0.02
CA TRP A 43 3.13 -21.24 0.08
C TRP A 43 2.72 -21.76 1.45
N HIS A 44 1.69 -21.14 2.03
CA HIS A 44 1.08 -21.62 3.27
C HIS A 44 -0.32 -22.17 2.99
N PRO A 45 -0.59 -23.48 3.23
CA PRO A 45 -1.95 -24.01 3.20
C PRO A 45 -2.81 -23.44 4.35
N LEU A 46 -4.08 -23.11 4.07
CA LEU A 46 -5.04 -22.66 5.07
C LEU A 46 -6.43 -23.27 4.79
N ARG A 47 -7.03 -23.90 5.79
CA ARG A 47 -8.43 -24.32 5.75
C ARG A 47 -9.29 -23.32 6.51
N ILE A 48 -10.17 -22.60 5.82
CA ILE A 48 -11.09 -21.62 6.43
C ILE A 48 -12.37 -21.52 5.60
N GLY A 49 -13.51 -21.29 6.26
CA GLY A 49 -14.81 -21.17 5.57
C GLY A 49 -15.22 -22.43 4.80
N GLY A 50 -14.77 -23.60 5.25
CA GLY A 50 -15.05 -24.87 4.56
C GLY A 50 -14.32 -25.05 3.22
N ARG A 51 -13.27 -24.26 2.95
CA ARG A 51 -12.43 -24.35 1.75
C ARG A 51 -10.93 -24.35 2.09
N ASP A 52 -10.15 -25.01 1.25
CA ASP A 52 -8.70 -24.98 1.27
C ASP A 52 -8.16 -23.86 0.38
N TRP A 53 -7.20 -23.13 0.92
CA TRP A 53 -6.57 -21.97 0.31
C TRP A 53 -5.05 -22.11 0.34
N ARG A 54 -4.38 -21.49 -0.63
CA ARG A 54 -2.92 -21.32 -0.66
C ARG A 54 -2.59 -19.85 -0.51
N LEU A 55 -1.83 -19.52 0.54
CA LEU A 55 -1.45 -18.15 0.86
C LEU A 55 0.01 -17.91 0.43
N ALA A 56 0.23 -16.89 -0.38
CA ALA A 56 1.53 -16.52 -0.91
C ALA A 56 2.34 -15.71 0.11
N ARG A 57 3.54 -16.18 0.49
CA ARG A 57 4.39 -15.50 1.47
C ARG A 57 5.42 -14.57 0.80
N PRO A 58 5.66 -13.37 1.36
CA PRO A 58 4.98 -12.80 2.53
C PRO A 58 3.59 -12.26 2.20
N ILE A 59 2.64 -12.44 3.12
CA ILE A 59 1.24 -12.00 2.98
C ILE A 59 0.90 -10.90 3.98
N THR A 60 0.09 -9.94 3.53
CA THR A 60 -0.39 -8.84 4.39
C THR A 60 -1.82 -9.09 4.84
N PHE A 61 -2.12 -8.70 6.08
CA PHE A 61 -3.47 -8.59 6.60
C PHE A 61 -3.80 -7.12 6.86
N THR A 62 -4.88 -6.66 6.25
CA THR A 62 -5.35 -5.26 6.31
C THR A 62 -6.71 -5.20 7.00
N PRO A 63 -6.79 -4.75 8.27
CA PRO A 63 -8.03 -4.25 8.83
C PRO A 63 -8.37 -2.93 8.10
N TYR A 64 -9.38 -2.97 7.23
CA TYR A 64 -9.67 -1.84 6.35
C TYR A 64 -10.22 -0.66 7.15
N ALA A 65 -9.49 0.47 7.14
CA ALA A 65 -9.89 1.68 7.85
C ALA A 65 -11.04 2.40 7.11
N SER A 66 -12.27 2.15 7.52
CA SER A 66 -13.47 2.80 6.94
C SER A 66 -14.40 3.41 7.98
N THR A 67 -13.92 3.68 9.20
CA THR A 67 -14.74 4.23 10.31
C THR A 67 -15.40 5.56 9.98
N ARG A 68 -14.70 6.41 9.23
CA ARG A 68 -15.16 7.70 8.78
C ARG A 68 -14.59 8.03 7.39
N PRO A 69 -15.19 8.98 6.66
CA PRO A 69 -14.61 9.46 5.40
C PRO A 69 -13.21 10.05 5.62
N CYS A 70 -12.29 9.77 4.69
CA CYS A 70 -10.93 10.32 4.71
C CYS A 70 -10.93 11.87 4.76
N SER A 71 -10.00 12.42 5.53
CA SER A 71 -9.63 13.84 5.61
C SER A 71 -9.15 14.41 4.27
N ALA A 72 -8.63 13.57 3.38
CA ALA A 72 -8.25 13.91 2.00
C ALA A 72 -9.31 13.49 0.96
N ARG A 73 -9.35 14.20 -0.17
CA ARG A 73 -10.27 13.92 -1.31
C ARG A 73 -9.51 13.84 -2.64
N CYS A 74 -8.40 13.12 -2.61
CA CYS A 74 -7.51 12.91 -3.74
C CYS A 74 -8.27 12.49 -5.00
N ALA A 75 -8.04 13.17 -6.12
CA ALA A 75 -8.67 12.81 -7.40
C ALA A 75 -8.26 11.42 -7.90
N PHE A 76 -7.07 10.97 -7.49
CA PHE A 76 -6.45 9.68 -7.81
C PHE A 76 -6.74 8.57 -6.78
N CYS A 77 -7.62 8.78 -5.80
CA CYS A 77 -7.89 7.77 -4.79
C CYS A 77 -8.52 6.52 -5.42
N SER A 78 -7.87 5.36 -5.25
CA SER A 78 -8.35 4.06 -5.78
C SER A 78 -9.75 3.70 -5.28
N GLU A 79 -10.14 4.20 -4.11
CA GLU A 79 -11.48 4.01 -3.53
C GLU A 79 -12.62 4.66 -4.31
N ASN A 80 -12.29 5.54 -5.26
CA ASN A 80 -13.26 6.12 -6.18
C ASN A 80 -13.35 5.34 -7.49
N LEU A 81 -12.43 4.41 -7.77
CA LEU A 81 -12.53 3.51 -8.91
C LEU A 81 -13.73 2.56 -8.74
N ARG A 82 -14.37 2.22 -9.86
CA ARG A 82 -15.53 1.33 -9.87
C ARG A 82 -15.32 0.27 -10.92
N THR A 83 -15.53 -0.98 -10.54
CA THR A 83 -15.54 -2.11 -11.46
C THR A 83 -16.88 -2.21 -12.18
N GLU A 84 -16.91 -2.82 -13.35
CA GLU A 84 -18.16 -3.11 -14.09
C GLU A 84 -19.13 -3.97 -13.27
N ARG A 85 -18.61 -4.87 -12.43
CA ARG A 85 -19.39 -5.84 -11.65
C ARG A 85 -20.29 -5.21 -10.59
N GLY A 86 -19.98 -3.99 -10.14
CA GLY A 86 -20.80 -3.25 -9.19
C GLY A 86 -20.84 -3.88 -7.79
N SER A 87 -19.92 -3.46 -6.93
CA SER A 87 -19.89 -3.81 -5.50
C SER A 87 -20.07 -2.57 -4.63
N VAL A 88 -20.44 -2.77 -3.36
CA VAL A 88 -20.41 -1.68 -2.37
C VAL A 88 -18.95 -1.31 -2.13
N PRO A 89 -18.53 -0.05 -2.36
CA PRO A 89 -17.15 0.35 -2.13
C PRO A 89 -16.76 0.17 -0.67
N ALA A 90 -15.57 -0.38 -0.41
CA ALA A 90 -15.02 -0.56 0.94
C ALA A 90 -15.07 0.74 1.77
N ALA A 91 -14.75 1.87 1.14
CA ALA A 91 -14.84 3.21 1.71
C ALA A 91 -16.23 3.62 2.25
N ARG A 92 -17.31 2.93 1.85
CA ARG A 92 -18.69 3.18 2.33
C ARG A 92 -19.13 2.24 3.45
N LEU A 93 -18.39 1.18 3.72
CA LEU A 93 -18.69 0.27 4.83
C LEU A 93 -18.32 0.93 6.15
N ARG A 94 -19.11 0.73 7.19
CA ARG A 94 -18.88 1.30 8.53
C ARG A 94 -18.92 0.19 9.56
N PRO A 95 -17.95 0.15 10.50
CA PRO A 95 -17.93 -0.87 11.53
C PRO A 95 -19.11 -0.64 12.47
N ASP A 96 -19.76 -1.72 12.89
CA ASP A 96 -20.75 -1.68 13.97
C ASP A 96 -20.08 -1.88 15.34
N ALA A 97 -20.89 -2.07 16.38
CA ALA A 97 -20.40 -2.30 17.74
C ALA A 97 -19.65 -3.65 17.90
N GLY A 98 -19.97 -4.64 17.07
CA GLY A 98 -19.41 -5.99 17.07
C GLY A 98 -18.05 -6.11 16.37
N TYR A 99 -17.67 -5.12 15.55
CA TYR A 99 -16.48 -5.14 14.69
C TYR A 99 -15.21 -5.74 15.32
N PHE A 100 -14.84 -5.34 16.54
CA PHE A 100 -13.58 -5.83 17.14
C PHE A 100 -13.68 -7.27 17.66
N ALA A 101 -14.86 -7.70 18.11
CA ALA A 101 -15.07 -9.09 18.49
C ALA A 101 -15.06 -10.00 17.24
N GLU A 102 -15.63 -9.51 16.15
CA GLU A 102 -15.63 -10.15 14.83
C GLU A 102 -14.22 -10.22 14.22
N LEU A 103 -13.48 -9.11 14.27
CA LEU A 103 -12.06 -9.07 13.86
C LEU A 103 -11.24 -10.08 14.68
N GLY A 104 -11.49 -10.19 15.99
CA GLY A 104 -10.87 -11.21 16.83
C GLY A 104 -11.11 -12.64 16.33
N ARG A 105 -12.32 -12.95 15.84
CA ARG A 105 -12.63 -14.26 15.22
C ARG A 105 -11.88 -14.49 13.92
N ALA A 106 -11.81 -13.47 13.05
CA ALA A 106 -11.03 -13.56 11.81
C ALA A 106 -9.54 -13.82 12.11
N LEU A 107 -8.97 -13.12 13.10
CA LEU A 107 -7.57 -13.28 13.49
C LEU A 107 -7.30 -14.65 14.12
N ALA A 108 -8.23 -15.16 14.93
CA ALA A 108 -8.13 -16.50 15.49
C ALA A 108 -8.11 -17.59 14.40
N ALA A 109 -8.87 -17.41 13.33
CA ALA A 109 -8.87 -18.31 12.16
C ALA A 109 -7.58 -18.25 11.33
N LEU A 110 -6.72 -17.25 11.56
CA LEU A 110 -5.42 -17.07 10.90
C LEU A 110 -4.22 -17.43 11.80
N ARG A 111 -4.45 -18.04 12.96
CA ARG A 111 -3.37 -18.52 13.83
C ARG A 111 -2.42 -19.44 13.07
N GLY A 112 -1.13 -19.29 13.34
CA GLY A 112 -0.06 -20.02 12.65
C GLY A 112 0.34 -19.42 11.29
N VAL A 113 -0.48 -18.58 10.66
CA VAL A 113 -0.10 -17.88 9.43
C VAL A 113 0.91 -16.77 9.74
N PRO A 114 2.11 -16.77 9.11
CA PRO A 114 3.02 -15.64 9.18
C PRO A 114 2.45 -14.47 8.37
N LEU A 115 2.05 -13.41 9.05
CA LEU A 115 1.42 -12.23 8.46
C LEU A 115 2.30 -10.99 8.61
N SER A 116 1.98 -9.97 7.83
CA SER A 116 2.39 -8.59 8.10
C SER A 116 1.16 -7.71 8.28
N TRP A 117 1.16 -6.85 9.30
CA TRP A 117 0.09 -5.87 9.50
C TRP A 117 0.23 -4.73 8.51
N SER A 118 -0.86 -4.47 7.78
CA SER A 118 -1.01 -3.32 6.90
C SER A 118 -2.15 -2.46 7.41
N LEU A 119 -1.82 -1.42 8.17
CA LEU A 119 -2.80 -0.45 8.66
C LEU A 119 -3.09 0.53 7.52
N SER A 120 -4.13 0.23 6.72
CA SER A 120 -4.48 0.98 5.49
C SER A 120 -6.00 0.93 5.22
N GLY A 121 -6.42 1.34 4.02
CA GLY A 121 -7.82 1.53 3.63
C GLY A 121 -8.06 2.99 3.28
N LEU A 122 -8.81 3.71 4.11
CA LEU A 122 -8.83 5.18 4.10
C LEU A 122 -7.69 5.72 5.00
N GLU A 123 -7.99 6.70 5.85
CA GLU A 123 -7.04 7.28 6.78
C GLU A 123 -7.26 6.73 8.19
N ASN A 124 -6.36 5.85 8.63
CA ASN A 124 -6.41 5.22 9.95
C ASN A 124 -6.38 6.25 11.08
N THR A 125 -5.59 7.31 10.92
CA THR A 125 -5.33 8.28 11.98
C THR A 125 -6.45 9.31 12.16
N ASP A 126 -7.42 9.38 11.23
CA ASP A 126 -8.58 10.27 11.33
C ASP A 126 -9.49 9.90 12.51
N ASP A 127 -9.44 8.65 13.01
CA ASP A 127 -10.17 8.17 14.18
C ASP A 127 -9.23 7.62 15.26
N PRO A 128 -8.73 8.46 16.18
CA PRO A 128 -7.79 8.02 17.20
C PRO A 128 -8.32 6.91 18.10
N ALA A 129 -9.58 7.01 18.54
CA ALA A 129 -10.17 6.03 19.45
C ALA A 129 -10.30 4.65 18.77
N TRP A 130 -10.73 4.61 17.51
CA TRP A 130 -10.79 3.37 16.77
C TRP A 130 -9.40 2.78 16.52
N LEU A 131 -8.43 3.60 16.10
CA LEU A 131 -7.07 3.13 15.84
C LEU A 131 -6.44 2.53 17.11
N LEU A 132 -6.57 3.18 18.26
CA LEU A 132 -6.09 2.65 19.54
C LEU A 132 -6.69 1.27 19.84
N ARG A 133 -8.02 1.13 19.70
CA ARG A 133 -8.71 -0.15 19.93
C ARG A 133 -8.34 -1.22 18.89
N LEU A 134 -8.03 -0.82 17.66
CA LEU A 134 -7.49 -1.72 16.64
C LEU A 134 -6.12 -2.25 17.05
N LEU A 135 -5.20 -1.37 17.47
CA LEU A 135 -3.87 -1.77 17.91
C LEU A 135 -3.96 -2.75 19.10
N ASP A 136 -4.85 -2.52 20.06
CA ASP A 136 -5.08 -3.43 21.17
C ASP A 136 -5.59 -4.80 20.72
N THR A 137 -6.52 -4.83 19.76
CA THR A 137 -7.06 -6.07 19.17
C THR A 137 -5.96 -6.85 18.45
N LEU A 138 -5.14 -6.18 17.65
CA LEU A 138 -4.02 -6.83 16.94
C LEU A 138 -2.97 -7.36 17.93
N ARG A 139 -2.63 -6.60 18.97
CA ARG A 139 -1.73 -7.06 20.05
C ARG A 139 -2.29 -8.24 20.84
N ALA A 140 -3.60 -8.32 21.01
CA ALA A 140 -4.23 -9.51 21.60
C ALA A 140 -4.04 -10.72 20.69
N ALA A 141 -4.31 -10.60 19.39
CA ALA A 141 -4.09 -11.68 18.44
C ALA A 141 -2.64 -12.16 18.36
N GLU A 142 -1.67 -11.24 18.44
CA GLU A 142 -0.24 -11.58 18.52
C GLU A 142 0.08 -12.42 19.77
N ARG A 143 -0.47 -12.04 20.94
CA ARG A 143 -0.33 -12.82 22.18
C ARG A 143 -1.00 -14.19 22.09
N ASP A 144 -2.06 -14.28 21.31
CA ASP A 144 -2.83 -15.51 21.09
C ASP A 144 -2.31 -16.37 19.92
N GLY A 145 -1.08 -16.10 19.45
CA GLY A 145 -0.35 -16.98 18.53
C GLY A 145 -0.39 -16.61 17.05
N VAL A 146 -0.84 -15.40 16.68
CA VAL A 146 -0.66 -14.91 15.30
C VAL A 146 0.78 -14.39 15.13
N ALA A 147 1.52 -14.96 14.18
CA ALA A 147 2.92 -14.64 13.93
C ALA A 147 3.06 -13.44 12.99
N ILE A 148 3.82 -12.41 13.41
CA ILE A 148 3.94 -11.14 12.67
C ILE A 148 5.37 -10.82 12.29
N GLU A 149 5.58 -10.68 10.98
CA GLU A 149 6.86 -10.35 10.34
C GLU A 149 7.08 -8.84 10.33
N GLU A 150 6.13 -8.06 9.79
CA GLU A 150 6.24 -6.59 9.66
C GLU A 150 4.95 -5.87 10.07
N ARG A 151 5.07 -4.59 10.45
CA ARG A 151 3.96 -3.71 10.84
C ARG A 151 4.09 -2.37 10.15
N VAL A 152 3.15 -2.07 9.27
CA VAL A 152 3.22 -0.88 8.41
C VAL A 152 1.98 -0.03 8.59
N LEU A 153 2.17 1.27 8.79
CA LEU A 153 1.10 2.26 8.73
C LEU A 153 1.14 3.02 7.41
N TYR A 154 0.03 3.05 6.70
CA TYR A 154 -0.20 3.93 5.57
C TYR A 154 -1.06 5.10 6.03
N SER A 155 -0.56 6.33 5.87
CA SER A 155 -1.26 7.53 6.35
C SER A 155 -0.95 8.75 5.50
N ASN A 156 -1.86 9.71 5.46
CA ASN A 156 -1.68 11.07 4.96
C ASN A 156 -1.21 12.05 6.06
N GLY A 157 -1.11 11.57 7.30
CA GLY A 157 -0.59 12.32 8.45
C GLY A 157 -1.62 13.12 9.24
N ALA A 158 -2.89 13.17 8.81
CA ALA A 158 -3.89 14.06 9.38
C ALA A 158 -4.05 13.92 10.89
N GLY A 159 -4.21 12.70 11.41
CA GLY A 159 -4.41 12.46 12.84
C GLY A 159 -3.24 12.91 13.71
N PHE A 160 -2.01 12.93 13.19
CA PHE A 160 -0.84 13.40 13.92
C PHE A 160 -0.79 14.93 14.07
N ALA A 161 -1.50 15.66 13.20
CA ALA A 161 -1.60 17.11 13.28
C ALA A 161 -2.66 17.59 14.30
N HIS A 162 -3.46 16.67 14.85
CA HIS A 162 -4.52 16.97 15.81
C HIS A 162 -4.07 16.73 17.26
N ALA A 163 -4.91 17.12 18.24
CA ALA A 163 -4.57 17.09 19.66
C ALA A 163 -4.14 15.69 20.19
N GLN A 164 -4.69 14.61 19.63
CA GLN A 164 -4.35 13.23 20.00
C GLN A 164 -3.12 12.68 19.24
N GLY A 165 -2.44 13.49 18.43
CA GLY A 165 -1.32 13.03 17.61
C GLY A 165 -0.17 12.42 18.41
N ALA A 166 0.15 12.98 19.59
CA ALA A 166 1.15 12.41 20.48
C ALA A 166 0.72 11.04 21.04
N VAL A 167 -0.54 10.90 21.44
CA VAL A 167 -1.11 9.63 21.93
C VAL A 167 -1.05 8.55 20.84
N LEU A 168 -1.38 8.91 19.60
CA LEU A 168 -1.27 8.00 18.46
C LEU A 168 0.17 7.57 18.21
N ARG A 169 1.12 8.51 18.23
CA ARG A 169 2.54 8.22 18.06
C ARG A 169 3.03 7.24 19.13
N ASP A 170 2.69 7.48 20.40
CA ASP A 170 3.14 6.64 21.51
C ASP A 170 2.54 5.22 21.41
N ALA A 171 1.26 5.10 21.04
CA ALA A 171 0.61 3.82 20.83
C ALA A 171 1.23 3.03 19.66
N LEU A 172 1.57 3.69 18.55
CA LEU A 172 2.22 3.07 17.40
C LEU A 172 3.68 2.65 17.70
N LEU A 173 4.38 3.41 18.55
CA LEU A 173 5.70 3.04 19.06
C LEU A 173 5.61 1.78 19.93
N GLN A 174 4.65 1.73 20.86
CA GLN A 174 4.39 0.53 21.68
C GLN A 174 3.96 -0.67 20.85
N PHE A 175 3.23 -0.43 19.75
CA PHE A 175 2.86 -1.44 18.76
C PHE A 175 4.06 -1.94 17.92
N ARG A 176 5.22 -1.28 18.01
CA ARG A 176 6.46 -1.62 17.30
C ARG A 176 6.28 -1.60 15.78
N LEU A 177 5.73 -0.50 15.27
CA LEU A 177 5.71 -0.26 13.82
C LEU A 177 7.12 -0.45 13.22
N SER A 178 7.18 -1.16 12.10
CA SER A 178 8.40 -1.32 11.31
C SER A 178 8.72 -0.03 10.55
N TRP A 179 7.71 0.64 9.98
CA TRP A 179 7.82 1.97 9.38
C TRP A 179 6.44 2.61 9.14
N ILE A 180 6.46 3.90 8.78
CA ILE A 180 5.29 4.65 8.30
C ILE A 180 5.50 4.97 6.81
N GLU A 181 4.49 4.69 6.00
CA GLU A 181 4.35 5.20 4.64
C GLU A 181 3.46 6.45 4.67
N LEU A 182 4.10 7.62 4.61
CA LEU A 182 3.45 8.92 4.73
C LEU A 182 3.22 9.53 3.35
N SER A 183 1.94 9.74 3.01
CA SER A 183 1.52 10.26 1.72
C SER A 183 1.83 11.75 1.60
N ARG A 184 2.66 12.08 0.62
CA ARG A 184 2.99 13.44 0.23
C ARG A 184 3.38 13.43 -1.22
N HIS A 185 2.65 14.15 -2.07
CA HIS A 185 2.78 14.01 -3.52
C HIS A 185 3.39 15.24 -4.19
N HIS A 186 3.81 16.23 -3.41
CA HIS A 186 4.67 17.33 -3.85
C HIS A 186 5.41 17.96 -2.67
N HIS A 187 6.59 18.56 -2.89
CA HIS A 187 7.34 19.22 -1.80
C HIS A 187 6.72 20.57 -1.44
N ASP A 188 6.30 21.37 -2.43
CA ASP A 188 5.51 22.59 -2.22
C ASP A 188 4.09 22.29 -1.69
N GLY A 189 3.69 23.03 -0.65
CA GLY A 189 2.44 22.83 0.09
C GLY A 189 1.19 23.16 -0.69
N ALA A 190 1.20 24.26 -1.45
CA ALA A 190 0.05 24.67 -2.25
C ALA A 190 -0.24 23.64 -3.35
N THR A 191 0.81 23.20 -4.03
CA THR A 191 0.74 22.13 -5.04
C THR A 191 0.27 20.82 -4.41
N ASN A 192 0.85 20.40 -3.28
CA ASN A 192 0.41 19.18 -2.60
C ASN A 192 -1.07 19.25 -2.17
N GLN A 193 -1.52 20.40 -1.69
CA GLN A 193 -2.92 20.60 -1.32
C GLN A 193 -3.86 20.52 -2.53
N ALA A 194 -3.45 21.00 -3.70
CA ALA A 194 -4.21 20.82 -4.94
C ALA A 194 -4.34 19.34 -5.34
N LEU A 195 -3.33 18.52 -5.04
CA LEU A 195 -3.31 17.09 -5.34
C LEU A 195 -4.09 16.26 -4.30
N MET A 196 -3.73 16.39 -3.02
CA MET A 196 -4.33 15.62 -1.92
C MET A 196 -5.73 16.11 -1.54
N ARG A 197 -6.00 17.41 -1.75
CA ARG A 197 -7.31 18.04 -1.52
C ARG A 197 -7.82 17.75 -0.12
N PHE A 198 -6.98 18.00 0.89
CA PHE A 198 -7.42 17.93 2.29
C PHE A 198 -8.65 18.83 2.49
N ARG A 199 -9.57 18.39 3.35
CA ARG A 199 -10.79 19.13 3.66
C ARG A 199 -10.44 20.48 4.28
N ALA A 200 -11.36 21.44 4.15
CA ALA A 200 -11.19 22.75 4.76
C ALA A 200 -11.03 22.60 6.28
N GLY A 201 -10.03 23.27 6.85
CA GLY A 201 -9.72 23.23 8.27
C GLY A 201 -8.80 22.08 8.69
N GLU A 202 -8.45 21.14 7.81
CA GLU A 202 -7.48 20.09 8.15
C GLU A 202 -6.08 20.68 8.34
N PRO A 203 -5.49 20.63 9.56
CA PRO A 203 -4.24 21.32 9.83
C PRO A 203 -3.07 20.80 8.98
N ILE A 204 -3.06 19.50 8.69
CA ILE A 204 -2.01 18.83 7.92
C ILE A 204 -1.87 19.37 6.49
N ALA A 205 -2.90 20.07 5.97
CA ALA A 205 -2.84 20.74 4.67
C ALA A 205 -1.77 21.85 4.63
N GLY A 206 -1.46 22.46 5.77
CA GLY A 206 -0.46 23.52 5.87
C GLY A 206 0.97 22.96 5.83
N GLN A 207 1.83 23.57 5.01
CA GLN A 207 3.23 23.14 4.83
C GLN A 207 3.98 22.96 6.15
N ALA A 208 4.01 24.00 6.97
CA ALA A 208 4.75 24.00 8.22
C ALA A 208 4.20 22.97 9.24
N VAL A 209 2.90 22.66 9.17
CA VAL A 209 2.30 21.61 10.01
C VAL A 209 2.78 20.25 9.53
N PHE A 210 2.70 19.99 8.24
CA PHE A 210 3.20 18.74 7.65
C PHE A 210 4.68 18.51 7.97
N GLU A 211 5.54 19.51 7.78
CA GLU A 211 6.97 19.40 8.04
C GLU A 211 7.28 19.10 9.51
N ARG A 212 6.55 19.70 10.46
CA ARG A 212 6.67 19.37 11.88
C ARG A 212 6.21 17.96 12.20
N VAL A 213 5.09 17.52 11.61
CA VAL A 213 4.60 16.14 11.76
C VAL A 213 5.60 15.16 11.20
N LEU A 214 6.12 15.40 9.99
CA LEU A 214 7.13 14.56 9.36
C LEU A 214 8.38 14.46 10.23
N ALA A 215 8.95 15.58 10.68
CA ALA A 215 10.12 15.56 11.55
C ALA A 215 9.86 14.79 12.85
N GLY A 216 8.75 15.07 13.53
CA GLY A 216 8.40 14.38 14.78
C GLY A 216 8.12 12.88 14.62
N LEU A 217 7.65 12.44 13.44
CA LEU A 217 7.51 11.02 13.12
C LEU A 217 8.88 10.40 12.76
N ALA A 218 9.71 11.09 11.99
CA ALA A 218 11.04 10.63 11.58
C ALA A 218 12.01 10.47 12.76
N ASP A 219 11.84 11.28 13.82
CA ASP A 219 12.58 11.14 15.07
C ASP A 219 12.23 9.85 15.84
N THR A 220 11.08 9.25 15.54
CA THR A 220 10.54 8.09 16.28
C THR A 220 10.53 6.81 15.44
N PHE A 221 10.30 6.93 14.14
CA PHE A 221 10.08 5.82 13.22
C PHE A 221 10.89 5.97 11.95
N PRO A 222 11.24 4.86 11.27
CA PRO A 222 11.57 4.92 9.86
C PRO A 222 10.37 5.47 9.07
N VAL A 223 10.55 6.62 8.42
CA VAL A 223 9.52 7.22 7.56
C VAL A 223 9.89 7.03 6.10
N ARG A 224 8.91 6.53 5.33
CA ARG A 224 8.94 6.45 3.87
C ARG A 224 7.91 7.42 3.32
N LEU A 225 8.33 8.45 2.59
CA LEU A 225 7.40 9.34 1.91
C LEU A 225 6.91 8.70 0.62
N VAL A 226 5.60 8.71 0.39
CA VAL A 226 4.98 8.16 -0.83
C VAL A 226 4.51 9.31 -1.71
N CYS A 227 5.13 9.45 -2.89
CA CYS A 227 4.84 10.46 -3.89
C CYS A 227 4.26 9.80 -5.15
N LEU A 228 2.98 10.06 -5.44
CA LEU A 228 2.38 9.65 -6.70
C LEU A 228 2.78 10.63 -7.81
N LEU A 229 3.48 10.10 -8.81
CA LEU A 229 3.95 10.83 -9.97
C LEU A 229 2.76 11.22 -10.84
N GLN A 230 2.62 12.52 -11.12
CA GLN A 230 1.49 13.03 -11.89
C GLN A 230 1.77 14.41 -12.51
N ARG A 231 1.05 14.73 -13.57
CA ARG A 231 1.01 16.08 -14.14
C ARG A 231 0.47 17.06 -13.10
N GLY A 232 1.10 18.23 -13.01
CA GLY A 232 0.83 19.19 -11.94
C GLY A 232 1.50 18.85 -10.60
N GLY A 233 2.27 17.75 -10.53
CA GLY A 233 3.14 17.40 -9.41
C GLY A 233 4.54 17.04 -9.90
N VAL A 234 5.15 16.03 -9.28
CA VAL A 234 6.49 15.53 -9.66
C VAL A 234 6.43 14.76 -10.97
N ARG A 235 7.14 15.22 -12.01
CA ARG A 235 7.09 14.62 -13.36
C ARG A 235 8.38 14.66 -14.18
N THR A 236 9.40 15.38 -13.73
CA THR A 236 10.71 15.53 -14.41
C THR A 236 11.85 15.10 -13.48
N PRO A 237 13.07 14.84 -14.00
CA PRO A 237 14.24 14.61 -13.16
C PRO A 237 14.50 15.74 -12.16
N GLN A 238 14.30 17.00 -12.57
CA GLN A 238 14.47 18.16 -11.69
C GLN A 238 13.44 18.17 -10.56
N ASP A 239 12.19 17.82 -10.85
CA ASP A 239 11.15 17.70 -9.80
C ASP A 239 11.50 16.58 -8.81
N VAL A 240 12.02 15.45 -9.32
CA VAL A 240 12.49 14.33 -8.49
C VAL A 240 13.63 14.81 -7.60
N ALA A 241 14.66 15.44 -8.16
CA ALA A 241 15.79 15.97 -7.38
C ALA A 241 15.34 16.97 -6.29
N ALA A 242 14.43 17.90 -6.63
CA ALA A 242 13.86 18.85 -5.68
C ALA A 242 13.08 18.14 -4.55
N TYR A 243 12.24 17.16 -4.91
CA TYR A 243 11.47 16.38 -3.94
C TYR A 243 12.37 15.57 -3.00
N LEU A 244 13.40 14.90 -3.54
CA LEU A 244 14.37 14.13 -2.76
C LEU A 244 15.19 15.03 -1.83
N GLY A 245 15.59 16.20 -2.32
CA GLY A 245 16.31 17.21 -1.52
C GLY A 245 15.49 17.68 -0.32
N TRP A 246 14.22 18.04 -0.56
CA TRP A 246 13.27 18.40 0.49
C TRP A 246 13.01 17.24 1.47
N ALA A 247 12.71 16.05 0.96
CA ALA A 247 12.44 14.86 1.78
C ALA A 247 13.57 14.56 2.78
N ARG A 248 14.82 14.63 2.29
CA ARG A 248 16.01 14.44 3.14
C ARG A 248 16.15 15.54 4.18
N ALA A 249 15.91 16.80 3.82
CA ALA A 249 16.02 17.94 4.74
C ALA A 249 15.03 17.85 5.92
N HIS A 250 13.93 17.10 5.75
CA HIS A 250 12.91 16.89 6.78
C HIS A 250 12.94 15.48 7.41
N GLY A 251 14.04 14.73 7.26
CA GLY A 251 14.28 13.50 8.01
C GLY A 251 13.70 12.22 7.41
N ALA A 252 13.11 12.26 6.21
CA ALA A 252 12.66 11.03 5.56
C ALA A 252 13.85 10.12 5.20
N GLY A 253 13.79 8.85 5.60
CA GLY A 253 14.83 7.86 5.28
C GLY A 253 14.59 7.16 3.94
N THR A 254 13.37 7.24 3.40
CA THR A 254 13.02 6.67 2.09
C THR A 254 12.02 7.55 1.37
N VAL A 255 12.14 7.63 0.05
CA VAL A 255 11.11 8.16 -0.84
C VAL A 255 10.67 7.06 -1.82
N ILE A 256 9.37 6.85 -1.93
CA ILE A 256 8.73 5.98 -2.91
C ILE A 256 8.06 6.88 -3.96
N LEU A 257 8.63 6.92 -5.14
CA LEU A 257 8.07 7.53 -6.34
C LEU A 257 7.23 6.46 -7.03
N ARG A 258 5.91 6.61 -6.99
CA ARG A 258 4.96 5.61 -7.49
C ARG A 258 4.17 6.17 -8.65
N GLU A 259 4.10 5.42 -9.73
CA GLU A 259 3.21 5.72 -10.84
C GLU A 259 1.77 5.34 -10.48
N PHE A 260 0.80 6.07 -11.03
CA PHE A 260 -0.58 5.60 -11.04
C PHE A 260 -0.68 4.20 -11.65
N SER A 261 -1.37 3.29 -10.95
CA SER A 261 -1.58 1.95 -11.46
C SER A 261 -2.24 1.98 -12.83
N GLU A 262 -1.72 1.17 -13.74
CA GLU A 262 -2.35 0.98 -15.04
C GLU A 262 -3.66 0.22 -14.86
N LEU A 263 -4.76 0.86 -15.26
CA LEU A 263 -6.09 0.28 -15.16
C LEU A 263 -6.34 -0.66 -16.33
N ASP A 264 -7.06 -1.74 -16.08
CA ASP A 264 -7.55 -2.62 -17.14
C ASP A 264 -8.97 -2.24 -17.57
N VAL A 265 -9.49 -2.97 -18.56
CA VAL A 265 -10.84 -2.79 -19.11
C VAL A 265 -11.97 -3.11 -18.12
N GLY A 266 -11.65 -3.65 -16.94
CA GLY A 266 -12.65 -3.97 -15.91
C GLY A 266 -13.14 -2.75 -15.13
N TYR A 267 -12.50 -1.60 -15.28
CA TYR A 267 -12.88 -0.35 -14.60
C TYR A 267 -13.80 0.51 -15.47
N ARG A 268 -14.85 1.04 -14.83
CA ARG A 268 -15.79 1.98 -15.44
C ARG A 268 -15.12 3.33 -15.70
N ASP A 269 -15.53 3.97 -16.80
CA ASP A 269 -15.16 5.35 -17.09
C ASP A 269 -15.84 6.33 -16.11
N ASN A 270 -15.12 6.66 -15.04
CA ASN A 270 -15.54 7.63 -14.05
C ASN A 270 -14.51 8.76 -13.89
N ALA A 271 -14.83 9.78 -13.09
CA ALA A 271 -13.96 10.94 -12.92
C ALA A 271 -12.54 10.59 -12.46
N THR A 272 -12.39 9.56 -11.63
CA THR A 272 -11.08 9.09 -11.15
C THR A 272 -10.33 8.36 -12.25
N ALA A 273 -10.96 7.44 -12.98
CA ALA A 273 -10.33 6.76 -14.11
C ALA A 273 -9.83 7.76 -15.17
N ARG A 274 -10.65 8.76 -15.52
CA ARG A 274 -10.24 9.85 -16.44
C ARG A 274 -9.08 10.67 -15.91
N TYR A 275 -9.11 11.01 -14.61
CA TYR A 275 -8.01 11.75 -13.99
C TYR A 275 -6.70 10.95 -14.04
N LEU A 276 -6.73 9.67 -13.67
CA LEU A 276 -5.56 8.79 -13.71
C LEU A 276 -4.99 8.73 -15.13
N GLY A 277 -5.83 8.52 -16.14
CA GLY A 277 -5.39 8.51 -17.54
C GLY A 277 -4.77 9.84 -17.99
N ALA A 278 -5.42 10.97 -17.69
CA ALA A 278 -4.98 12.29 -18.15
C ALA A 278 -3.74 12.81 -17.42
N ALA A 279 -3.61 12.53 -16.12
CA ALA A 279 -2.55 13.05 -15.27
C ALA A 279 -1.36 12.10 -15.11
N ARG A 280 -1.39 10.89 -15.69
CA ARG A 280 -0.32 9.90 -15.60
C ARG A 280 1.04 10.44 -16.07
N VAL A 281 2.08 10.07 -15.33
CA VAL A 281 3.50 10.23 -15.71
C VAL A 281 4.10 8.84 -15.87
N PRO A 282 4.48 8.41 -17.09
CA PRO A 282 5.00 7.07 -17.32
C PRO A 282 6.29 6.80 -16.53
N MET A 283 6.31 5.75 -15.71
CA MET A 283 7.46 5.43 -14.84
C MET A 283 8.73 5.16 -15.65
N ALA A 284 8.63 4.33 -16.67
CA ALA A 284 9.80 3.91 -17.46
C ALA A 284 10.51 5.11 -18.10
N ALA A 285 9.75 6.02 -18.71
CA ALA A 285 10.29 7.23 -19.33
C ALA A 285 10.92 8.18 -18.30
N LEU A 286 10.26 8.40 -17.16
CA LEU A 286 10.82 9.26 -16.10
C LEU A 286 12.09 8.66 -15.51
N LEU A 287 12.10 7.36 -15.21
CA LEU A 287 13.26 6.69 -14.64
C LEU A 287 14.45 6.73 -15.61
N GLN A 288 14.24 6.45 -16.90
CA GLN A 288 15.28 6.60 -17.93
C GLN A 288 15.83 8.03 -17.95
N ALA A 289 14.96 9.04 -17.93
CA ALA A 289 15.38 10.44 -17.90
C ALA A 289 16.17 10.78 -16.63
N CYS A 290 15.77 10.26 -15.46
CA CYS A 290 16.52 10.46 -14.21
C CYS A 290 17.90 9.82 -14.26
N LEU A 291 18.01 8.59 -14.77
CA LEU A 291 19.28 7.87 -14.92
C LEU A 291 20.20 8.51 -15.97
N ALA A 292 19.64 9.16 -16.98
CA ALA A 292 20.38 9.88 -18.01
C ALA A 292 20.80 11.30 -17.58
N ASP A 293 20.19 11.87 -16.55
CA ASP A 293 20.51 13.20 -16.01
C ASP A 293 21.54 13.09 -14.87
N PRO A 294 22.80 13.53 -15.08
CA PRO A 294 23.82 13.46 -14.05
C PRO A 294 23.50 14.34 -12.84
N ALA A 295 22.79 15.46 -13.02
CA ALA A 295 22.43 16.34 -11.90
C ALA A 295 21.51 15.64 -10.89
N THR A 296 20.69 14.71 -11.38
CA THR A 296 19.75 13.92 -10.56
C THR A 296 20.39 12.64 -10.04
N SER A 297 21.05 11.87 -10.92
CA SER A 297 21.47 10.49 -10.62
C SER A 297 22.90 10.32 -10.09
N THR A 298 23.72 11.38 -10.06
CA THR A 298 25.10 11.27 -9.58
C THR A 298 25.14 10.71 -8.15
N GLY A 299 25.82 9.57 -7.99
CA GLY A 299 25.95 8.87 -6.71
C GLY A 299 24.71 8.08 -6.31
N TRP A 300 23.85 7.69 -7.25
CA TRP A 300 22.84 6.67 -7.05
C TRP A 300 23.42 5.27 -7.27
N GLU A 301 23.16 4.37 -6.34
CA GLU A 301 23.56 2.97 -6.40
C GLU A 301 22.31 2.09 -6.42
N ILE A 302 22.26 1.12 -7.33
CA ILE A 302 21.14 0.16 -7.39
C ILE A 302 21.31 -0.87 -6.27
N GLU A 303 20.33 -0.96 -5.38
CA GLU A 303 20.33 -1.93 -4.27
C GLU A 303 19.62 -3.24 -4.66
N SER A 304 18.47 -3.14 -5.31
CA SER A 304 17.70 -4.32 -5.73
C SER A 304 16.58 -3.96 -6.68
N LEU A 305 16.15 -4.95 -7.46
CA LEU A 305 14.92 -4.93 -8.23
C LEU A 305 13.93 -5.95 -7.63
N THR A 306 12.69 -5.55 -7.39
CA THR A 306 11.60 -6.47 -7.02
C THR A 306 10.64 -6.62 -8.20
N GLU A 307 10.22 -7.84 -8.50
CA GLU A 307 9.29 -8.14 -9.60
C GLU A 307 8.42 -9.39 -9.34
N GLY A 308 7.68 -9.86 -10.34
CA GLY A 308 6.96 -11.14 -10.29
C GLY A 308 5.57 -11.10 -9.65
N TYR A 309 5.02 -9.92 -9.35
CA TYR A 309 3.61 -9.78 -8.97
C TYR A 309 2.87 -8.88 -9.97
N TYR A 310 2.08 -7.92 -9.50
CA TYR A 310 1.45 -6.91 -10.36
C TYR A 310 2.24 -5.60 -10.43
N PHE A 311 3.43 -5.58 -9.84
CA PHE A 311 4.29 -4.40 -9.76
C PHE A 311 5.75 -4.80 -9.91
N TRP A 312 6.57 -3.79 -10.21
CA TRP A 312 8.01 -3.86 -10.03
C TRP A 312 8.49 -2.61 -9.28
N ASN A 313 9.57 -2.79 -8.50
CA ASN A 313 10.19 -1.72 -7.73
C ASN A 313 11.70 -1.74 -7.94
N LEU A 314 12.26 -0.63 -8.44
CA LEU A 314 13.70 -0.41 -8.41
C LEU A 314 14.05 0.34 -7.12
N ARG A 315 14.91 -0.25 -6.30
CA ARG A 315 15.43 0.39 -5.09
C ARG A 315 16.85 0.89 -5.34
N LEU A 316 17.06 2.15 -4.98
CA LEU A 316 18.31 2.87 -5.11
C LEU A 316 18.72 3.45 -3.75
N ARG A 317 20.02 3.66 -3.56
CA ARG A 317 20.59 4.45 -2.47
C ARG A 317 21.27 5.68 -3.06
N THR A 318 20.99 6.86 -2.52
CA THR A 318 21.75 8.06 -2.84
C THR A 318 23.03 8.12 -2.00
N ARG A 319 24.05 8.84 -2.46
CA ARG A 319 25.27 9.14 -1.67
C ARG A 319 24.98 9.70 -0.28
N GLY A 320 23.87 10.42 -0.12
CA GLY A 320 23.43 10.98 1.17
C GLY A 320 22.68 9.99 2.06
N GLY A 321 22.66 8.69 1.74
CA GLY A 321 22.01 7.66 2.54
C GLY A 321 20.50 7.53 2.33
N LEU A 322 19.84 8.48 1.65
CA LEU A 322 18.40 8.40 1.32
C LEU A 322 18.15 7.22 0.38
N GLN A 323 17.17 6.39 0.70
CA GLN A 323 16.69 5.36 -0.21
C GLN A 323 15.63 5.92 -1.15
N VAL A 324 15.72 5.60 -2.44
CA VAL A 324 14.73 5.99 -3.45
C VAL A 324 14.16 4.73 -4.08
N VAL A 325 12.84 4.65 -4.15
CA VAL A 325 12.13 3.53 -4.77
C VAL A 325 11.30 4.07 -5.93
N PHE A 326 11.54 3.56 -7.12
CA PHE A 326 10.68 3.77 -8.28
C PHE A 326 9.75 2.57 -8.40
N GLU A 327 8.43 2.79 -8.38
CA GLU A 327 7.42 1.74 -8.39
C GLU A 327 6.38 1.94 -9.51
N ARG A 328 6.17 0.90 -10.32
CA ARG A 328 5.09 0.81 -11.31
C ARG A 328 4.20 -0.38 -10.97
N SER A 329 2.89 -0.22 -11.18
CA SER A 329 1.90 -1.27 -10.94
C SER A 329 0.88 -1.38 -12.08
N ASP A 330 0.35 -2.58 -12.25
CA ASP A 330 -0.52 -3.01 -13.34
C ASP A 330 -1.73 -3.78 -12.78
N TYR A 331 -2.92 -3.18 -12.82
CA TYR A 331 -4.10 -3.84 -12.27
C TYR A 331 -4.61 -4.99 -13.14
N ALA A 332 -4.29 -5.04 -14.43
CA ALA A 332 -4.59 -6.21 -15.26
C ALA A 332 -3.80 -7.43 -14.77
N ALA A 333 -2.50 -7.24 -14.46
CA ALA A 333 -1.67 -8.27 -13.87
C ALA A 333 -2.18 -8.68 -12.48
N MET A 334 -2.63 -7.71 -11.67
CA MET A 334 -3.24 -7.98 -10.36
C MET A 334 -4.47 -8.88 -10.49
N HIS A 335 -5.42 -8.51 -11.35
CA HIS A 335 -6.66 -9.26 -11.54
C HIS A 335 -6.40 -10.67 -12.07
N ARG A 336 -5.49 -10.83 -13.06
CA ARG A 336 -5.08 -12.17 -13.54
C ARG A 336 -4.50 -13.01 -12.42
N ARG A 337 -3.69 -12.42 -11.55
CA ARG A 337 -3.08 -13.13 -10.42
C ARG A 337 -4.13 -13.55 -9.38
N HIS A 338 -5.08 -12.68 -9.05
CA HIS A 338 -6.16 -13.03 -8.12
C HIS A 338 -7.13 -14.06 -8.68
N ALA A 339 -7.31 -14.09 -10.00
CA ALA A 339 -8.10 -15.12 -10.66
C ALA A 339 -7.49 -16.53 -10.59
N SER A 340 -6.24 -16.70 -10.11
CA SER A 340 -5.64 -18.04 -9.94
C SER A 340 -6.30 -18.86 -8.82
N GLY A 341 -7.01 -18.19 -7.91
CA GLY A 341 -7.58 -18.81 -6.71
C GLY A 341 -6.61 -18.87 -5.52
N ASP A 342 -5.36 -18.42 -5.69
CA ASP A 342 -4.41 -18.25 -4.59
C ASP A 342 -4.58 -16.89 -3.90
N VAL A 343 -4.19 -16.82 -2.63
CA VAL A 343 -4.39 -15.66 -1.77
C VAL A 343 -3.06 -14.89 -1.63
N TYR A 344 -3.02 -13.67 -2.15
CA TYR A 344 -1.82 -12.81 -2.11
C TYR A 344 -1.94 -11.66 -1.11
N LYS A 345 -3.15 -11.41 -0.61
CA LYS A 345 -3.44 -10.39 0.41
C LYS A 345 -4.70 -10.78 1.16
N LEU A 346 -4.79 -10.35 2.41
CA LEU A 346 -5.97 -10.50 3.25
C LEU A 346 -6.48 -9.11 3.62
N VAL A 347 -7.77 -8.87 3.41
CA VAL A 347 -8.43 -7.62 3.81
C VAL A 347 -9.67 -7.96 4.61
N TYR A 348 -9.75 -7.38 5.81
CA TYR A 348 -10.91 -7.49 6.69
C TYR A 348 -11.72 -6.20 6.63
N PHE A 349 -12.95 -6.31 6.14
CA PHE A 349 -13.82 -5.18 5.93
C PHE A 349 -14.76 -4.95 7.11
N ALA A 350 -15.24 -3.71 7.21
CA ALA A 350 -16.17 -3.29 8.25
C ALA A 350 -17.52 -4.01 8.25
N ASN A 351 -17.84 -4.75 7.18
CA ASN A 351 -19.02 -5.63 7.11
C ASN A 351 -18.72 -7.05 7.63
N GLY A 352 -17.66 -7.27 8.40
CA GLY A 352 -17.36 -8.57 9.01
C GLY A 352 -16.73 -9.62 8.08
N GLN A 353 -16.43 -9.26 6.83
CA GLN A 353 -15.87 -10.20 5.84
C GLN A 353 -14.35 -10.13 5.79
N LEU A 354 -13.71 -11.30 5.86
CA LEU A 354 -12.31 -11.51 5.49
C LEU A 354 -12.26 -11.95 4.03
N CYS A 355 -11.54 -11.21 3.19
CA CYS A 355 -11.44 -11.42 1.75
C CYS A 355 -9.99 -11.60 1.29
N ALA A 356 -9.80 -12.31 0.17
CA ALA A 356 -8.51 -12.46 -0.52
C ALA A 356 -8.16 -11.27 -1.45
N GLY A 357 -8.73 -10.09 -1.21
CA GLY A 357 -8.64 -8.97 -2.13
C GLY A 357 -9.21 -7.68 -1.56
N TRP A 358 -9.15 -6.61 -2.37
CA TRP A 358 -9.59 -5.26 -1.99
C TRP A 358 -11.08 -5.00 -2.23
N GLU A 359 -11.84 -5.99 -2.72
CA GLU A 359 -13.25 -5.83 -3.06
C GLU A 359 -14.14 -6.56 -2.05
N PRO A 360 -14.96 -5.84 -1.26
CA PRO A 360 -15.90 -6.47 -0.33
C PRO A 360 -16.89 -7.39 -1.06
N GLY A 361 -17.21 -8.52 -0.46
CA GLY A 361 -18.15 -9.51 -1.03
C GLY A 361 -17.56 -10.40 -2.12
N HIS A 362 -16.29 -10.20 -2.50
CA HIS A 362 -15.58 -11.04 -3.46
C HIS A 362 -14.44 -11.79 -2.78
N ASP A 363 -14.20 -13.02 -3.24
CA ASP A 363 -13.20 -13.95 -2.68
C ASP A 363 -13.23 -13.99 -1.14
N VAL A 364 -14.44 -14.13 -0.59
CA VAL A 364 -14.69 -14.17 0.85
C VAL A 364 -14.17 -15.49 1.41
N LEU A 365 -13.21 -15.39 2.32
CA LEU A 365 -12.62 -16.52 3.05
C LEU A 365 -13.45 -16.87 4.28
N LEU A 366 -13.99 -15.85 4.95
CA LEU A 366 -14.78 -15.99 6.17
C LEU A 366 -15.72 -14.79 6.33
N ASP A 367 -17.01 -15.03 6.61
CA ASP A 367 -17.91 -14.01 7.15
C ASP A 367 -18.04 -14.24 8.66
N THR A 368 -17.45 -13.35 9.45
CA THR A 368 -17.39 -13.49 10.91
C THR A 368 -18.70 -13.17 11.62
N ARG A 369 -19.72 -12.69 10.90
CA ARG A 369 -21.08 -12.45 11.45
C ARG A 369 -21.99 -13.66 11.26
N ALA A 370 -21.68 -14.53 10.30
CA ALA A 370 -22.40 -15.78 10.15
C ALA A 370 -22.08 -16.70 11.33
N ALA A 371 -23.09 -17.39 11.86
CA ALA A 371 -22.85 -18.46 12.82
C ALA A 371 -22.04 -19.57 12.14
N GLU A 372 -20.98 -20.07 12.79
CA GLU A 372 -20.28 -21.25 12.27
C GLU A 372 -21.28 -22.41 12.17
N PRO A 373 -21.35 -23.13 11.04
CA PRO A 373 -22.11 -24.36 10.99
C PRO A 373 -21.49 -25.32 12.00
N ALA A 374 -22.30 -25.74 12.98
CA ALA A 374 -21.89 -26.71 14.00
C ALA A 374 -21.18 -27.88 13.30
N HIS A 375 -19.90 -28.06 13.60
CA HIS A 375 -19.15 -29.22 13.13
C HIS A 375 -19.73 -30.44 13.84
N GLY A 376 -20.52 -31.22 13.10
CA GLY A 376 -21.01 -32.53 13.50
C GLY A 376 -19.98 -33.63 13.30
#